data_AF-A0A357D1A1-F1
#
_entry.id   AF-A0A357D1A1-F1
#
_cell.length_a   1.000
_cell.length_b   1.000
_cell.length_c   1.000
_cell.angle_alpha   90.00
_cell.angle_beta   90.00
_cell.angle_gamma   90.00
#
_symmetry.space_group_name_H-M   'P 1'
#
loop_
_entity.id
_entity.type
_entity.pdbx_description
1 polymer ?
#
loop_
_entity_poly.entity_id
_entity_poly.type
_entity_poly.pdbx_seq_one_letter_code
_entity_poly.pdbx_strand_id
1 'polypeptide(L)'
;GGHSKGGNLAVYSASKCLPEVKKRILEVYSLDGPGFRQEFLSDQDYLEVKDKIKKYLPQSSLIGMIMHNQEDYTIIKSNRRGLNQHDLFSWQVENGSFVYVEEIADTSVLFDKTIAEWLARLDDDKRKLFFDTLYGLIKQTNIKTLPELSSEKKKAVKSMLQTAKGIDAETKKFISKAFASFVLLAPKTYKDEIALVKIKEKKTKIEAKLHKNTNN
;
A
#
# COMPACT_ATOMS: atom_id res chain seq x y z
N GLY A 1 8.05 -12.70 -11.83
CA GLY A 1 7.23 -11.61 -11.28
C GLY A 1 6.15 -12.19 -10.38
N GLY A 2 5.26 -11.36 -9.87
CA GLY A 2 4.13 -11.81 -9.06
C GLY A 2 3.10 -10.71 -8.80
N HIS A 3 1.95 -11.12 -8.27
CA HIS A 3 0.82 -10.25 -7.93
C HIS A 3 0.63 -10.16 -6.42
N SER A 4 0.17 -9.01 -5.92
CA SER A 4 -0.12 -8.80 -4.51
C SER A 4 1.14 -9.09 -3.66
N LYS A 5 1.03 -9.91 -2.62
CA LYS A 5 2.20 -10.40 -1.85
C LYS A 5 3.27 -11.08 -2.73
N GLY A 6 2.87 -11.72 -3.82
CA GLY A 6 3.78 -12.32 -4.79
C GLY A 6 4.63 -11.29 -5.54
N GLY A 7 4.14 -10.06 -5.73
CA GLY A 7 4.91 -8.97 -6.33
C GLY A 7 6.05 -8.51 -5.42
N ASN A 8 5.76 -8.35 -4.13
CA ASN A 8 6.78 -8.09 -3.11
C ASN A 8 7.78 -9.26 -3.04
N LEU A 9 7.29 -10.50 -2.92
CA LEU A 9 8.17 -11.68 -2.84
C LEU A 9 9.07 -11.83 -4.08
N ALA A 10 8.58 -11.48 -5.27
CA ALA A 10 9.37 -11.51 -6.51
C ALA A 10 10.55 -10.53 -6.45
N VAL A 11 10.31 -9.29 -5.98
CA VAL A 11 11.37 -8.28 -5.81
C VAL A 11 12.37 -8.70 -4.74
N TYR A 12 11.88 -9.19 -3.60
CA TYR A 12 12.73 -9.69 -2.52
C TYR A 12 13.65 -10.82 -3.01
N SER A 13 13.05 -11.82 -3.67
CA SER A 13 13.78 -12.99 -4.17
C SER A 13 14.79 -12.60 -5.24
N ALA A 14 14.46 -11.67 -6.13
CA ALA A 14 15.41 -11.15 -7.13
C ALA A 14 16.59 -10.43 -6.48
N SER A 15 16.34 -9.65 -5.42
CA SER A 15 17.38 -8.93 -4.70
C SER A 15 18.32 -9.88 -3.95
N LYS A 16 17.76 -10.90 -3.27
CA LYS A 16 18.50 -11.81 -2.36
C LYS A 16 18.96 -13.13 -2.99
N CYS A 17 18.74 -13.33 -4.29
CA CYS A 17 19.26 -14.51 -4.99
C CYS A 17 20.77 -14.43 -5.19
N LEU A 18 21.38 -15.59 -5.51
CA LEU A 18 22.81 -15.68 -5.78
C LEU A 18 23.22 -14.77 -6.95
N PRO A 19 24.43 -14.17 -6.94
CA PRO A 19 24.87 -13.22 -7.95
C PRO A 19 24.76 -13.73 -9.40
N GLU A 20 25.05 -15.01 -9.65
CA GLU A 20 24.92 -15.65 -10.96
C GLU A 20 23.47 -15.79 -11.43
N VAL A 21 22.51 -15.90 -10.51
CA VAL A 21 21.08 -15.86 -10.83
C VAL A 21 20.68 -14.43 -11.12
N LYS A 22 21.08 -13.48 -10.26
CA LYS A 22 20.78 -12.04 -10.38
C LYS A 22 21.22 -11.46 -11.72
N LYS A 23 22.37 -11.88 -12.24
CA LYS A 23 22.89 -11.49 -13.57
C LYS A 23 22.02 -11.94 -14.74
N ARG A 24 21.31 -13.07 -14.60
CA ARG A 24 20.42 -13.62 -15.65
C ARG A 24 19.01 -13.03 -15.61
N ILE A 25 18.67 -12.28 -14.55
CA ILE A 25 17.38 -11.59 -14.46
C ILE A 25 17.36 -10.44 -15.44
N LEU A 26 16.40 -10.45 -16.38
CA LEU A 26 16.13 -9.34 -17.28
C LEU A 26 15.20 -8.32 -16.62
N GLU A 27 14.06 -8.80 -16.10
CA GLU A 27 13.03 -7.95 -15.49
C GLU A 27 12.32 -8.65 -14.33
N VAL A 28 11.82 -7.86 -13.38
CA VAL A 28 11.07 -8.32 -12.20
C VAL A 28 9.74 -7.59 -12.14
N TYR A 29 8.67 -8.27 -12.50
CA TYR A 29 7.32 -7.72 -12.46
C TYR A 29 6.71 -7.77 -11.06
N SER A 30 6.31 -6.61 -10.53
CA SER A 30 5.51 -6.45 -9.31
C SER A 30 4.15 -5.87 -9.67
N LEU A 31 3.13 -6.73 -9.67
CA LEU A 31 1.76 -6.36 -10.05
C LEU A 31 0.94 -6.08 -8.79
N ASP A 32 0.64 -4.81 -8.55
CA ASP A 32 -0.07 -4.31 -7.36
C ASP A 32 0.47 -4.88 -6.03
N GLY A 33 1.79 -5.04 -5.97
CA GLY A 33 2.51 -5.57 -4.81
C GLY A 33 2.95 -4.48 -3.84
N PRO A 34 2.80 -4.69 -2.52
CA PRO A 34 3.21 -3.71 -1.51
C PRO A 34 4.72 -3.47 -1.55
N GLY A 35 5.14 -2.28 -1.13
CA GLY A 35 6.53 -1.86 -1.08
C GLY A 35 7.34 -2.47 0.07
N PHE A 36 8.50 -1.88 0.33
CA PHE A 36 9.45 -2.32 1.35
C PHE A 36 9.81 -1.18 2.28
N ARG A 37 10.34 -1.53 3.46
CA ARG A 37 10.91 -0.54 4.36
C ARG A 37 12.21 0.05 3.80
N GLN A 38 12.56 1.24 4.27
CA GLN A 38 13.73 1.98 3.80
C GLN A 38 15.05 1.20 3.96
N GLU A 39 15.17 0.37 5.00
CA GLU A 39 16.36 -0.44 5.25
C GLU A 39 16.61 -1.44 4.12
N PHE A 40 15.55 -2.05 3.58
CA PHE A 40 15.65 -2.94 2.43
C PHE A 40 15.92 -2.16 1.14
N LEU A 41 15.30 -1.00 0.95
CA LEU A 41 15.50 -0.17 -0.24
C LEU A 41 16.90 0.45 -0.33
N SER A 42 17.60 0.54 0.80
CA SER A 42 18.98 1.05 0.88
C SER A 42 20.04 -0.06 0.83
N ASP A 43 19.60 -1.33 0.78
CA ASP A 43 20.47 -2.50 0.71
C ASP A 43 21.11 -2.61 -0.69
N GLN A 44 22.40 -2.94 -0.74
CA GLN A 44 23.14 -3.11 -2.01
C GLN A 44 22.50 -4.18 -2.90
N ASP A 45 21.99 -5.26 -2.30
CA ASP A 45 21.32 -6.33 -3.05
C ASP A 45 20.09 -5.84 -3.82
N TYR A 46 19.35 -4.89 -3.24
CA TYR A 46 18.20 -4.26 -3.88
C TYR A 46 18.65 -3.27 -4.95
N LEU A 47 19.64 -2.44 -4.65
CA LEU A 47 20.15 -1.43 -5.58
C LEU A 47 20.68 -2.05 -6.89
N GLU A 48 21.25 -3.25 -6.83
CA GLU A 48 21.71 -4.00 -8.01
C GLU A 48 20.59 -4.46 -8.95
N VAL A 49 19.36 -4.60 -8.44
CA VAL A 49 18.21 -5.07 -9.24
C VAL A 49 17.14 -4.01 -9.47
N LYS A 50 17.25 -2.84 -8.84
CA LYS A 50 16.19 -1.81 -8.84
C LYS A 50 15.75 -1.43 -10.26
N ASP A 51 16.70 -1.30 -11.19
CA ASP A 51 16.43 -0.85 -12.57
C ASP A 51 15.76 -1.95 -13.43
N LYS A 52 15.74 -3.19 -12.92
CA LYS A 52 15.05 -4.34 -13.54
C LYS A 52 13.61 -4.46 -13.07
N ILE A 53 13.20 -3.71 -12.03
CA ILE A 53 11.88 -3.83 -11.44
C ILE A 53 10.87 -3.07 -12.30
N LYS A 54 9.78 -3.75 -12.68
CA LYS A 54 8.62 -3.16 -13.35
C LYS A 54 7.43 -3.25 -12.41
N LYS A 55 7.08 -2.13 -11.76
CA LYS A 55 5.95 -2.04 -10.83
C LYS A 55 4.73 -1.47 -11.54
N TYR A 56 3.63 -2.20 -11.52
CA TYR A 56 2.36 -1.77 -12.11
C TYR A 56 1.27 -1.71 -11.05
N LEU A 57 0.54 -0.61 -11.03
CA LEU A 57 -0.55 -0.36 -10.08
C LEU A 57 -1.83 -0.02 -10.83
N PRO A 58 -3.02 -0.47 -10.40
CA PRO A 58 -4.26 0.08 -10.92
C PRO A 58 -4.45 1.54 -10.46
N GLN A 59 -5.19 2.33 -11.22
CA GLN A 59 -5.43 3.78 -10.97
C GLN A 59 -5.97 4.14 -9.57
N SER A 60 -6.52 3.19 -8.81
CA SER A 60 -6.93 3.37 -7.42
C SER A 60 -6.38 2.28 -6.51
N SER A 61 -5.11 1.89 -6.74
CA SER A 61 -4.37 0.91 -5.95
C SER A 61 -4.33 1.27 -4.47
N LEU A 62 -4.64 0.30 -3.63
CA LEU A 62 -4.45 0.41 -2.18
C LEU A 62 -3.34 -0.51 -1.72
N ILE A 63 -3.25 -1.72 -2.29
CA ILE A 63 -2.30 -2.75 -1.87
C ILE A 63 -0.88 -2.42 -2.34
N GLY A 64 -0.71 -2.09 -3.61
CA GLY A 64 0.59 -1.73 -4.15
C GLY A 64 1.14 -0.39 -3.63
N MET A 65 0.26 0.42 -3.03
CA MET A 65 0.59 1.66 -2.35
C MET A 65 1.02 1.45 -0.89
N ILE A 66 0.86 0.28 -0.26
CA ILE A 66 1.32 0.08 1.13
C ILE A 66 2.85 0.13 1.18
N MET A 67 3.41 0.89 2.14
CA MET A 67 4.86 1.07 2.32
C MET A 67 5.53 1.57 1.03
N HIS A 68 4.85 2.49 0.35
CA HIS A 68 5.32 2.98 -0.93
C HIS A 68 6.41 4.06 -0.73
N ASN A 69 7.66 3.63 -0.82
CA ASN A 69 8.85 4.50 -0.90
C ASN A 69 9.60 4.32 -2.24
N GLN A 70 8.94 3.80 -3.28
CA GLN A 70 9.58 3.45 -4.55
C GLN A 70 9.18 4.46 -5.63
N GLU A 71 10.12 5.26 -6.13
CA GLU A 71 9.79 6.42 -6.97
C GLU A 71 9.28 6.06 -8.39
N ASP A 72 9.40 4.80 -8.85
CA ASP A 72 8.97 4.41 -10.19
C ASP A 72 7.90 3.31 -10.19
N TYR A 73 6.69 3.68 -10.62
CA TYR A 73 5.62 2.74 -10.95
C TYR A 73 4.81 3.25 -12.15
N THR A 74 4.23 2.31 -12.88
CA THR A 74 3.35 2.59 -14.02
C THR A 74 1.90 2.32 -13.63
N ILE A 75 1.00 3.24 -13.99
CA ILE A 75 -0.39 3.18 -13.58
C ILE A 75 -1.25 2.65 -14.73
N ILE A 76 -2.03 1.61 -14.44
CA ILE A 76 -2.90 0.92 -15.37
C ILE A 76 -4.36 1.27 -15.11
N LYS A 77 -5.09 1.58 -16.18
CA LYS A 77 -6.53 1.80 -16.12
C LYS A 77 -7.27 0.52 -15.76
N SER A 78 -8.23 0.60 -14.86
CA SER A 78 -9.08 -0.55 -14.51
C SER A 78 -10.56 -0.24 -14.71
N ASN A 79 -11.32 -1.24 -15.18
CA ASN A 79 -12.78 -1.14 -15.30
C ASN A 79 -13.53 -1.38 -13.97
N ARG A 80 -12.83 -1.73 -12.88
CA ARG A 80 -13.42 -1.90 -11.54
C ARG A 80 -13.09 -0.70 -10.65
N ARG A 81 -13.60 -0.69 -9.41
CA ARG A 81 -13.37 0.40 -8.42
C ARG A 81 -12.98 -0.15 -7.05
N GLY A 82 -12.24 0.65 -6.29
CA GLY A 82 -11.77 0.29 -4.95
C GLY A 82 -10.91 -0.96 -4.97
N LEU A 83 -11.02 -1.80 -3.93
CA LEU A 83 -10.26 -3.05 -3.80
C LEU A 83 -10.49 -4.04 -4.95
N ASN A 84 -11.58 -3.92 -5.70
CA ASN A 84 -11.86 -4.81 -6.82
C ASN A 84 -10.95 -4.57 -8.02
N GLN A 85 -10.23 -3.44 -8.09
CA GLN A 85 -9.19 -3.20 -9.10
C GLN A 85 -7.91 -4.01 -8.85
N HIS A 86 -7.78 -4.62 -7.65
CA HIS A 86 -6.68 -5.51 -7.32
C HIS A 86 -6.70 -6.79 -8.16
N ASP A 87 -7.86 -7.15 -8.73
CA ASP A 87 -7.98 -8.26 -9.68
C ASP A 87 -7.34 -7.86 -11.02
N LEU A 88 -6.30 -8.57 -11.45
CA LEU A 88 -5.60 -8.25 -12.70
C LEU A 88 -6.50 -8.34 -13.93
N PHE A 89 -7.57 -9.14 -13.89
CA PHE A 89 -8.53 -9.24 -14.99
C PHE A 89 -9.39 -7.99 -15.18
N SER A 90 -9.35 -7.05 -14.22
CA SER A 90 -10.01 -5.76 -14.39
C SER A 90 -9.12 -4.70 -15.05
N TRP A 91 -7.86 -5.02 -15.37
CA TRP A 91 -6.93 -4.07 -15.97
C TRP A 91 -7.15 -4.03 -17.48
N GLN A 92 -7.25 -2.81 -18.02
CA GLN A 92 -7.62 -2.63 -19.42
C GLN A 92 -6.41 -2.86 -20.33
N VAL A 93 -6.66 -3.59 -21.41
CA VAL A 93 -5.71 -3.85 -22.49
C VAL A 93 -6.36 -3.42 -23.80
N GLU A 94 -5.63 -2.66 -24.60
CA GLU A 94 -6.03 -2.20 -25.93
C GLU A 94 -4.87 -2.44 -26.89
N ASN A 95 -5.16 -3.02 -28.06
CA ASN A 95 -4.15 -3.35 -29.08
C ASN A 95 -2.92 -4.11 -28.55
N GLY A 96 -3.14 -5.04 -27.61
CA GLY A 96 -2.07 -5.86 -27.01
C GLY A 96 -1.23 -5.16 -25.94
N SER A 97 -1.55 -3.94 -25.54
CA SER A 97 -0.85 -3.18 -24.50
C SER A 97 -1.77 -2.74 -23.37
N PHE A 98 -1.25 -2.58 -22.15
CA PHE A 98 -2.03 -1.98 -21.07
C PHE A 98 -2.45 -0.55 -21.43
N VAL A 99 -3.65 -0.17 -20.99
CA VAL A 99 -4.08 1.23 -21.05
C VAL A 99 -3.50 1.97 -19.85
N TYR A 100 -2.58 2.90 -20.11
CA TYR A 100 -1.89 3.66 -19.08
C TYR A 100 -2.67 4.91 -18.67
N VAL A 101 -2.49 5.35 -17.42
CA VAL A 101 -2.96 6.64 -16.93
C VAL A 101 -1.83 7.37 -16.19
N GLU A 102 -1.91 8.69 -16.10
CA GLU A 102 -0.83 9.51 -15.55
C GLU A 102 -0.85 9.61 -14.03
N GLU A 103 -2.04 9.59 -13.41
CA GLU A 103 -2.19 9.90 -11.99
C GLU A 103 -2.86 8.76 -11.22
N ILE A 104 -2.35 8.52 -10.01
CA ILE A 104 -2.97 7.64 -9.02
C ILE A 104 -4.07 8.42 -8.30
N ALA A 105 -5.18 7.77 -7.95
CA ALA A 105 -6.26 8.45 -7.25
C ALA A 105 -5.80 9.03 -5.89
N ASP A 106 -6.23 10.25 -5.57
CA ASP A 106 -5.97 10.93 -4.27
C ASP A 106 -6.28 10.03 -3.05
N THR A 107 -7.32 9.20 -3.15
CA THR A 107 -7.70 8.28 -2.07
C THR A 107 -6.63 7.23 -1.79
N SER A 108 -5.88 6.82 -2.81
CA SER A 108 -4.75 5.89 -2.71
C SER A 108 -3.57 6.54 -2.00
N VAL A 109 -3.26 7.80 -2.34
CA VAL A 109 -2.20 8.59 -1.69
C VAL A 109 -2.51 8.81 -0.23
N LEU A 110 -3.75 9.17 0.10
CA LEU A 110 -4.15 9.35 1.50
C LEU A 110 -4.12 8.05 2.28
N PHE A 111 -4.54 6.95 1.66
CA PHE A 111 -4.46 5.62 2.27
C PHE A 111 -3.02 5.25 2.62
N ASP A 112 -2.10 5.39 1.67
CA ASP A 112 -0.67 5.15 1.90
C ASP A 112 -0.13 6.00 3.05
N LYS A 113 -0.31 7.33 3.00
CA LYS A 113 0.13 8.23 4.09
C LYS A 113 -0.40 7.78 5.45
N THR A 114 -1.68 7.40 5.53
CA THR A 114 -2.30 6.92 6.77
C THR A 114 -1.65 5.64 7.28
N ILE A 115 -1.38 4.68 6.38
CA ILE A 115 -0.74 3.41 6.74
C ILE A 115 0.73 3.61 7.08
N ALA A 116 1.44 4.49 6.38
CA ALA A 116 2.84 4.82 6.64
C ALA A 116 3.01 5.49 8.02
N GLU A 117 2.19 6.49 8.34
CA GLU A 117 2.15 7.11 9.68
C GLU A 117 1.85 6.09 10.77
N TRP A 118 0.93 5.15 10.48
CA TRP A 118 0.59 4.08 11.40
C TRP A 118 1.78 3.15 11.64
N LEU A 119 2.40 2.64 10.56
CA LEU A 119 3.57 1.76 10.65
C LEU A 119 4.72 2.43 11.39
N ALA A 120 4.99 3.71 11.13
CA ALA A 120 6.07 4.47 11.75
C ALA A 120 5.95 4.59 13.29
N ARG A 121 4.73 4.53 13.83
CA ARG A 121 4.48 4.67 15.28
C ARG A 121 4.48 3.35 16.03
N LEU A 122 4.55 2.21 15.34
CA LEU A 122 4.62 0.90 15.96
C LEU A 122 6.04 0.34 15.92
N ASP A 123 6.43 -0.25 17.04
CA ASP A 123 7.53 -1.22 17.08
C ASP A 123 7.15 -2.51 16.36
N ASP A 124 8.16 -3.35 16.11
CA ASP A 124 7.99 -4.58 15.33
C ASP A 124 7.06 -5.60 16.03
N ASP A 125 7.02 -5.61 17.37
CA ASP A 125 6.14 -6.49 18.15
C ASP A 125 4.66 -6.10 17.95
N LYS A 126 4.34 -4.80 18.03
CA LYS A 126 2.97 -4.30 17.81
C LYS A 126 2.54 -4.48 16.36
N ARG A 127 3.45 -4.30 15.38
CA ARG A 127 3.16 -4.60 13.96
C ARG A 127 2.84 -6.08 13.77
N LYS A 128 3.67 -6.96 14.33
CA LYS A 128 3.46 -8.41 14.29
C LYS A 128 2.10 -8.77 14.88
N LEU A 129 1.78 -8.23 16.04
CA LEU A 129 0.49 -8.46 16.71
C LEU A 129 -0.71 -8.03 15.87
N PHE A 130 -0.62 -6.89 15.17
CA PHE A 130 -1.64 -6.46 14.22
C PHE A 130 -1.83 -7.46 13.07
N PHE A 131 -0.74 -7.84 12.39
CA PHE A 131 -0.81 -8.75 11.24
C PHE A 131 -1.27 -10.15 11.64
N ASP A 132 -0.81 -10.67 12.78
CA ASP A 132 -1.25 -11.95 13.33
C ASP A 132 -2.75 -11.91 13.67
N THR A 133 -3.24 -10.82 14.24
CA THR A 133 -4.67 -10.64 14.55
C THR A 133 -5.51 -10.55 13.27
N LEU A 134 -5.08 -9.77 12.28
CA LEU A 134 -5.74 -9.64 10.97
C LEU A 134 -5.78 -11.00 10.25
N TYR A 135 -4.67 -11.73 10.25
CA TYR A 135 -4.57 -13.05 9.61
C TYR A 135 -5.42 -14.09 10.34
N GLY A 136 -5.41 -14.09 11.68
CA GLY A 136 -6.27 -14.95 12.50
C GLY A 136 -7.75 -14.71 12.20
N LEU A 137 -8.16 -13.45 12.05
CA LEU A 137 -9.52 -13.10 11.67
C LEU A 137 -9.90 -13.64 10.30
N ILE A 138 -9.03 -13.50 9.30
CA ILE A 138 -9.26 -14.05 7.95
C ILE A 138 -9.38 -15.57 8.01
N LYS A 139 -8.55 -16.26 8.82
CA LYS A 139 -8.63 -17.72 8.99
C LYS A 139 -9.91 -18.21 9.68
N GLN A 140 -10.39 -17.47 10.69
CA GLN A 140 -11.58 -17.84 11.47
C GLN A 140 -12.90 -17.47 10.78
N THR A 141 -12.84 -16.62 9.76
CA THR A 141 -13.99 -16.25 8.95
C THR A 141 -13.91 -16.98 7.61
N ASN A 142 -15.03 -17.27 6.95
CA ASN A 142 -15.01 -17.87 5.61
C ASN A 142 -14.65 -16.83 4.51
N ILE A 143 -13.91 -15.79 4.90
CA ILE A 143 -13.53 -14.65 4.06
C ILE A 143 -12.29 -15.05 3.27
N LYS A 144 -12.44 -15.10 1.95
CA LYS A 144 -11.38 -15.57 1.05
C LYS A 144 -10.63 -14.42 0.40
N THR A 145 -11.19 -13.21 0.39
CA THR A 145 -10.63 -12.06 -0.31
C THR A 145 -10.70 -10.76 0.50
N LEU A 146 -9.82 -9.79 0.19
CA LEU A 146 -9.86 -8.46 0.81
C LEU A 146 -11.17 -7.68 0.53
N PRO A 147 -11.76 -7.74 -0.68
CA PRO A 147 -13.10 -7.23 -0.92
C PRO A 147 -14.17 -7.82 0.01
N GLU A 148 -14.14 -9.14 0.26
CA GLU A 148 -15.08 -9.80 1.19
C GLU A 148 -14.89 -9.33 2.63
N LEU A 149 -13.64 -9.10 3.06
CA LEU A 149 -13.34 -8.50 4.36
C LEU A 149 -13.94 -7.10 4.47
N SER A 150 -13.86 -6.32 3.37
CA SER A 150 -14.50 -5.03 3.27
C SER A 150 -16.02 -5.11 3.26
N SER A 151 -16.68 -6.21 2.86
CA SER A 151 -18.14 -6.30 3.04
C SER A 151 -18.55 -6.51 4.51
N GLU A 152 -17.72 -7.17 5.33
CA GLU A 152 -18.04 -7.63 6.69
C GLU A 152 -17.44 -6.75 7.82
N LYS A 153 -17.22 -5.46 7.53
CA LYS A 153 -16.41 -4.51 8.33
C LYS A 153 -16.71 -4.49 9.83
N LYS A 154 -17.99 -4.46 10.19
CA LYS A 154 -18.44 -4.38 11.60
C LYS A 154 -18.09 -5.65 12.36
N LYS A 155 -18.29 -6.81 11.75
CA LYS A 155 -17.96 -8.13 12.32
C LYS A 155 -16.44 -8.28 12.45
N ALA A 156 -15.72 -7.82 11.42
CA ALA A 156 -14.28 -7.84 11.35
C ALA A 156 -13.62 -7.00 12.47
N VAL A 157 -14.06 -5.75 12.66
CA VAL A 157 -13.59 -4.87 13.75
C VAL A 157 -13.92 -5.45 15.13
N LYS A 158 -15.15 -5.95 15.32
CA LYS A 158 -15.58 -6.52 16.61
C LYS A 158 -14.74 -7.74 17.01
N SER A 159 -14.48 -8.65 16.06
CA SER A 159 -13.68 -9.85 16.32
C SER A 159 -12.20 -9.51 16.61
N MET A 160 -11.65 -8.51 15.91
CA MET A 160 -10.31 -7.98 16.22
C MET A 160 -10.22 -7.45 17.65
N LEU A 161 -11.19 -6.64 18.09
CA LEU A 161 -11.26 -6.11 19.45
C LEU A 161 -11.38 -7.21 20.53
N GLN A 162 -11.98 -8.35 20.20
CA GLN A 162 -12.11 -9.50 21.10
C GLN A 162 -10.82 -10.32 21.20
N THR A 163 -10.07 -10.41 20.11
CA THR A 163 -8.80 -11.17 20.04
C THR A 163 -7.64 -10.38 20.68
N ALA A 164 -7.70 -9.06 20.64
CA ALA A 164 -6.79 -8.14 21.32
C ALA A 164 -6.94 -8.12 22.87
N LYS A 165 -7.37 -9.22 23.51
CA LYS A 165 -7.41 -9.34 24.97
C LYS A 165 -5.97 -9.44 25.50
N GLY A 166 -5.55 -8.47 26.31
CA GLY A 166 -4.17 -8.37 26.83
C GLY A 166 -3.33 -7.25 26.21
N ILE A 167 -3.87 -6.54 25.20
CA ILE A 167 -3.28 -5.32 24.66
C ILE A 167 -3.78 -4.12 25.47
N ASP A 168 -2.90 -3.16 25.76
CA ASP A 168 -3.28 -1.92 26.44
C ASP A 168 -4.32 -1.11 25.63
N ALA A 169 -5.06 -0.24 26.30
CA ALA A 169 -6.18 0.47 25.71
C ALA A 169 -5.76 1.42 24.56
N GLU A 170 -4.57 1.99 24.63
CA GLU A 170 -4.04 2.90 23.62
C GLU A 170 -3.67 2.13 22.35
N THR A 171 -2.89 1.06 22.48
CA THR A 171 -2.52 0.17 21.38
C THR A 171 -3.76 -0.45 20.74
N LYS A 172 -4.77 -0.86 21.54
CA LYS A 172 -6.04 -1.39 21.03
C LYS A 172 -6.82 -0.37 20.20
N LYS A 173 -6.90 0.88 20.67
CA LYS A 173 -7.55 1.98 19.93
C LYS A 173 -6.82 2.26 18.61
N PHE A 174 -5.51 2.27 18.65
CA PHE A 174 -4.66 2.49 17.49
C PHE A 174 -4.78 1.39 16.43
N ILE A 175 -4.66 0.13 16.86
CA ILE A 175 -4.89 -1.08 16.05
C ILE A 175 -6.27 -1.07 15.41
N SER A 176 -7.31 -0.69 16.17
CA SER A 176 -8.69 -0.63 15.66
C SER A 176 -8.88 0.47 14.62
N LYS A 177 -8.26 1.64 14.82
CA LYS A 177 -8.29 2.73 13.86
C LYS A 177 -7.58 2.34 12.56
N ALA A 178 -6.43 1.67 12.66
CA ALA A 178 -5.68 1.18 11.50
C ALA A 178 -6.45 0.13 10.73
N PHE A 179 -7.07 -0.82 11.43
CA PHE A 179 -7.93 -1.82 10.82
C PHE A 179 -9.15 -1.18 10.16
N ALA A 180 -9.76 -0.17 10.80
CA ALA A 180 -10.81 0.63 10.20
C ALA A 180 -10.30 1.35 8.95
N SER A 181 -9.14 1.98 8.96
CA SER A 181 -8.56 2.60 7.76
C SER A 181 -8.31 1.58 6.65
N PHE A 182 -7.84 0.37 7.00
CA PHE A 182 -7.59 -0.74 6.08
C PHE A 182 -8.87 -1.34 5.47
N VAL A 183 -9.90 -1.54 6.29
CA VAL A 183 -11.13 -2.27 5.92
C VAL A 183 -12.28 -1.33 5.53
N LEU A 184 -12.40 -0.16 6.18
CA LEU A 184 -13.52 0.76 6.03
C LEU A 184 -13.49 1.64 4.81
N LEU A 185 -12.35 2.15 4.34
CA LEU A 185 -12.22 3.00 3.13
C LEU A 185 -13.56 3.57 2.65
N ALA A 186 -14.19 4.34 3.55
CA ALA A 186 -15.53 4.84 3.34
C ALA A 186 -15.33 6.16 2.60
N PRO A 187 -15.90 6.35 1.40
CA PRO A 187 -15.75 7.57 0.62
C PRO A 187 -16.16 8.86 1.35
N LYS A 188 -16.91 8.74 2.47
CA LYS A 188 -17.37 9.89 3.27
C LYS A 188 -16.41 10.30 4.38
N THR A 189 -15.70 9.39 5.03
CA THR A 189 -14.86 9.71 6.20
C THR A 189 -13.57 10.43 5.82
N TYR A 190 -13.10 10.22 4.59
CA TYR A 190 -11.87 10.83 4.10
C TYR A 190 -12.07 12.13 3.33
N LYS A 191 -13.31 12.57 3.05
CA LYS A 191 -13.52 13.85 2.34
C LYS A 191 -12.91 15.04 3.08
N ASP A 192 -13.09 15.07 4.40
CA ASP A 192 -12.59 16.17 5.23
C ASP A 192 -11.07 16.08 5.41
N GLU A 193 -10.52 14.87 5.54
CA GLU A 193 -9.07 14.65 5.60
C GLU A 193 -8.37 14.95 4.25
N ILE A 194 -8.97 14.57 3.11
CA ILE A 194 -8.50 14.94 1.76
C ILE A 194 -8.50 16.46 1.60
N ALA A 195 -9.58 17.13 2.01
CA ALA A 195 -9.67 18.59 1.95
C ALA A 195 -8.57 19.26 2.81
N LEU A 196 -8.33 18.75 4.02
CA LEU A 196 -7.29 19.25 4.92
C LEU A 196 -5.87 19.02 4.39
N VAL A 197 -5.59 17.87 3.78
CA VAL A 197 -4.30 17.59 3.13
C VAL A 197 -4.09 18.51 1.94
N LYS A 198 -5.09 18.71 1.09
CA LYS A 198 -5.02 19.66 -0.04
C LYS A 198 -4.76 21.09 0.41
N ILE A 199 -5.38 21.51 1.52
CA ILE A 199 -5.13 22.83 2.12
C ILE A 199 -3.70 22.93 2.64
N LYS A 200 -3.19 21.92 3.35
CA LYS A 200 -1.80 21.90 3.85
C LYS A 200 -0.79 21.92 2.72
N GLU A 201 -0.93 21.08 1.71
CA GLU A 201 0.00 21.03 0.57
C GLU A 201 0.00 22.34 -0.23
N LYS A 202 -1.16 22.96 -0.41
CA LYS A 202 -1.27 24.28 -1.05
C LYS A 202 -0.58 25.36 -0.22
N LYS A 203 -0.72 25.31 1.11
CA LYS A 203 -0.05 26.24 2.03
C LYS A 203 1.47 26.07 2.00
N THR A 204 1.98 24.84 2.06
CA THR A 204 3.42 24.55 1.97
C THR A 204 4.01 24.97 0.62
N LYS A 205 3.29 24.78 -0.49
CA LYS A 205 3.74 25.26 -1.82
C LYS A 205 3.77 26.79 -1.90
N ILE A 206 2.82 27.49 -1.28
CA ILE A 206 2.80 28.96 -1.21
C ILE A 206 3.96 29.48 -0.35
N GLU A 207 4.19 28.89 0.82
CA GLU A 207 5.29 29.24 1.73
C GLU A 207 6.66 29.02 1.06
N ALA A 208 6.85 27.88 0.39
CA ALA A 208 8.08 27.60 -0.37
C ALA A 208 8.32 28.59 -1.53
N LYS A 209 7.24 29.10 -2.16
CA LYS A 209 7.32 30.08 -3.25
C LYS A 209 7.61 31.49 -2.73
N LEU A 210 7.04 31.85 -1.57
CA LEU A 210 7.33 33.11 -0.88
C LEU A 210 8.78 33.16 -0.40
N HIS A 211 9.29 32.06 0.16
CA HIS A 211 10.66 32.00 0.66
C HIS A 211 11.72 32.06 -0.45
N LYS A 212 11.40 31.56 -1.66
CA LYS A 212 12.22 31.74 -2.86
C LYS A 212 12.21 33.17 -3.40
N ASN A 213 11.14 33.93 -3.21
CA ASN A 213 11.03 35.31 -3.70
C ASN A 213 11.65 36.36 -2.76
N THR A 214 11.86 36.02 -1.49
CA THR A 214 12.50 36.90 -0.50
C THR A 214 14.03 36.78 -0.46
N ASN A 215 14.59 35.78 -1.14
CA ASN A 215 16.03 35.49 -1.20
C ASN A 215 16.65 35.80 -2.59
N ASN A 216 15.95 36.58 -3.41
CA ASN A 216 16.40 37.23 -4.65
C ASN A 216 16.29 38.75 -4.47
#